data_AF-F9VN87-F1
#
_entry.id   AF-F9VN87-F1
#
_cell.length_a   1.000
_cell.length_b   1.000
_cell.length_c   1.000
_cell.angle_alpha   90.00
_cell.angle_beta   90.00
_cell.angle_gamma   90.00
#
_symmetry.space_group_name_H-M   'P 1'
#
loop_
_entity.id
_entity.type
_entity.pdbx_description
1 polymer ?
#
loop_
_entity_poly.entity_id
_entity_poly.type
_entity_poly.pdbx_seq_one_letter_code
_entity_poly.pdbx_strand_id
1 'polypeptide(L)'
;MRVIYEERMEVLNNIEKYLNEIKSAVLEKDPKAKILLFGSFVRGNFRPDSDIDILIISEEFGDNPHKYAELVNYIRDKIKHYSLFEFHVVTKKTYEEWYRKFIDVYREI
;
A
#
# COMPACT_ATOMS: atom_id res chain seq x y z
N MET A 1 4.03 17.51 16.43
CA MET A 1 5.32 17.61 15.69
C MET A 1 6.34 16.55 16.09
N ARG A 2 6.49 16.18 17.38
CA ARG A 2 7.42 15.11 17.83
C ARG A 2 6.86 13.68 17.66
N VAL A 3 5.58 13.48 17.95
CA VAL A 3 4.90 12.17 17.89
C VAL A 3 4.86 11.59 16.46
N ILE A 4 4.42 12.38 15.47
CA ILE A 4 4.37 11.95 14.05
C ILE A 4 5.74 11.51 13.53
N TYR A 5 6.82 12.17 13.98
CA TYR A 5 8.18 11.79 13.62
C TYR A 5 8.59 10.45 14.24
N GLU A 6 8.23 10.20 15.50
CA GLU A 6 8.52 8.93 16.20
C GLU A 6 7.75 7.76 15.57
N GLU A 7 6.46 7.94 15.27
CA GLU A 7 5.63 6.94 14.58
C GLU A 7 6.19 6.58 13.21
N ARG A 8 6.63 7.59 12.46
CA ARG A 8 7.24 7.39 11.14
C ARG A 8 8.58 6.66 11.24
N MET A 9 9.43 7.01 12.19
CA MET A 9 10.69 6.28 12.41
C MET A 9 10.44 4.84 12.85
N GLU A 10 9.40 4.58 13.64
CA GLU A 10 8.97 3.22 13.98
C GLU A 10 8.60 2.43 12.73
N VAL A 11 7.76 2.98 11.85
CA VAL A 11 7.36 2.33 10.60
C VAL A 11 8.55 2.06 9.70
N LEU A 12 9.42 3.06 9.49
CA LEU A 12 10.59 2.92 8.62
C LEU A 12 11.57 1.86 9.13
N ASN A 13 11.85 1.84 10.44
CA ASN A 13 12.74 0.85 11.06
C ASN A 13 12.16 -0.57 11.04
N ASN A 14 10.84 -0.71 10.90
CA ASN A 14 10.13 -1.99 10.88
C ASN A 14 9.35 -2.21 9.58
N ILE A 15 9.79 -1.61 8.47
CA ILE A 15 8.98 -1.54 7.26
C ILE A 15 8.55 -2.92 6.76
N GLU A 16 9.44 -3.90 6.78
CA GLU A 16 9.15 -5.28 6.36
C GLU A 16 8.03 -5.92 7.20
N LYS A 17 7.97 -5.61 8.50
CA LYS A 17 6.89 -6.10 9.36
C LYS A 17 5.54 -5.52 8.91
N TYR A 18 5.49 -4.20 8.72
CA TYR A 18 4.26 -3.52 8.29
C TYR A 18 3.82 -3.98 6.89
N LEU A 19 4.75 -4.15 5.94
CA LEU A 19 4.45 -4.67 4.61
C LEU A 19 3.90 -6.10 4.65
N ASN A 20 4.44 -6.96 5.52
CA ASN A 20 3.91 -8.31 5.73
C ASN A 20 2.52 -8.32 6.37
N GLU A 21 2.26 -7.42 7.32
CA GLU A 21 0.93 -7.24 7.92
C GLU A 21 -0.09 -6.77 6.88
N ILE A 22 0.27 -5.80 6.04
CA ILE A 22 -0.54 -5.31 4.91
C ILE A 22 -0.85 -6.44 3.95
N LYS A 23 0.19 -7.15 3.49
CA LYS A 23 0.04 -8.30 2.59
C LYS A 23 -0.92 -9.33 3.17
N SER A 24 -0.73 -9.69 4.44
CA SER A 24 -1.57 -10.70 5.10
C SER A 24 -3.03 -10.26 5.16
N ALA A 25 -3.30 -9.01 5.55
CA ALA A 25 -4.66 -8.46 5.61
C ALA A 25 -5.33 -8.40 4.23
N VAL A 26 -4.58 -8.07 3.16
CA VAL A 26 -5.10 -8.08 1.79
C VAL A 26 -5.42 -9.50 1.33
N LEU A 27 -4.51 -10.46 1.53
CA LEU A 27 -4.69 -11.84 1.10
C LEU A 27 -5.77 -12.60 1.88
N GLU A 28 -6.08 -12.18 3.11
CA GLU A 28 -7.25 -12.66 3.85
C GLU A 28 -8.57 -12.30 3.17
N LYS A 29 -8.63 -11.15 2.48
CA LYS A 29 -9.83 -10.68 1.77
C LYS A 29 -9.86 -11.13 0.31
N ASP A 30 -8.73 -11.07 -0.38
CA ASP A 30 -8.57 -11.56 -1.75
C ASP A 30 -7.25 -12.35 -1.87
N PRO A 31 -7.30 -13.69 -1.76
CA PRO A 31 -6.12 -14.55 -1.89
C PRO A 31 -5.43 -14.48 -3.27
N LYS A 32 -6.06 -13.87 -4.28
CA LYS A 32 -5.52 -13.73 -5.63
C LYS A 32 -4.96 -12.33 -5.89
N ALA A 33 -5.10 -11.40 -4.96
CA ALA A 33 -4.59 -10.05 -5.11
C ALA A 33 -3.06 -10.06 -5.25
N LYS A 34 -2.54 -9.13 -6.05
CA LYS A 34 -1.11 -8.81 -6.09
C LYS A 34 -0.87 -7.50 -5.38
N ILE A 35 0.18 -7.43 -4.56
CA ILE A 35 0.53 -6.23 -3.81
C ILE A 35 1.93 -5.76 -4.22
N LEU A 36 2.01 -4.51 -4.67
CA LEU A 36 3.25 -3.88 -5.09
C LEU A 36 3.51 -2.66 -4.20
N LEU A 37 4.69 -2.62 -3.59
CA LEU A 37 5.27 -1.41 -3.04
C LEU A 37 5.91 -0.62 -4.18
N PHE A 38 5.58 0.66 -4.33
CA PHE A 38 6.12 1.48 -5.40
C PHE A 38 6.44 2.91 -4.92
N GLY A 39 6.71 3.80 -5.86
CA GLY A 39 6.82 5.22 -5.56
C GLY A 39 8.17 5.64 -4.99
N SER A 40 8.15 6.77 -4.27
CA SER A 40 9.38 7.46 -3.83
C SER A 40 10.23 6.63 -2.86
N PHE A 41 9.57 5.78 -2.06
CA PHE A 41 10.21 4.88 -1.11
C PHE A 41 11.13 3.88 -1.80
N VAL A 42 10.65 3.20 -2.86
CA VAL A 42 11.46 2.22 -3.60
C VAL A 42 12.57 2.89 -4.42
N ARG A 43 12.34 4.13 -4.90
CA ARG A 43 13.33 4.91 -5.65
C ARG A 43 14.51 5.42 -4.81
N GLY A 44 14.45 5.31 -3.48
CA GLY A 44 15.52 5.79 -2.58
C GLY A 44 15.62 7.31 -2.43
N ASN A 45 14.73 8.07 -3.09
CA ASN A 45 14.62 9.53 -3.00
C ASN A 45 13.48 9.94 -2.05
N PHE A 46 13.19 9.11 -1.06
CA PHE A 46 12.11 9.32 -0.09
C PHE A 46 12.36 10.57 0.73
N ARG A 47 11.38 11.48 0.77
CA ARG A 47 11.45 12.67 1.64
C ARG A 47 10.91 12.33 3.03
N PRO A 48 11.30 13.09 4.07
CA PRO A 48 10.80 12.85 5.43
C PRO A 48 9.28 12.86 5.56
N ASP A 49 8.57 13.51 4.65
CA ASP A 49 7.12 13.67 4.59
C ASP A 49 6.41 12.80 3.54
N SER A 50 7.13 11.97 2.78
CA SER A 50 6.52 11.15 1.71
C SER A 50 5.69 9.99 2.27
N ASP A 51 4.53 9.71 1.71
CA ASP A 51 3.76 8.51 2.05
C ASP A 51 4.39 7.26 1.40
N ILE A 52 4.03 6.07 1.93
CA ILE A 52 4.48 4.78 1.41
C ILE A 52 3.40 4.23 0.47
N ASP A 53 3.67 4.29 -0.83
CA ASP A 53 2.70 3.94 -1.87
C ASP A 53 2.55 2.40 -2.03
N ILE A 54 1.34 1.89 -1.83
CA ILE A 54 0.98 0.48 -1.96
C ILE A 54 -0.08 0.32 -3.05
N LEU A 55 0.24 -0.41 -4.11
CA LEU A 55 -0.68 -0.77 -5.18
C LEU A 55 -1.19 -2.20 -4.97
N ILE A 56 -2.50 -2.34 -4.81
CA ILE A 56 -3.21 -3.62 -4.72
C ILE A 56 -3.95 -3.84 -6.03
N ILE A 57 -3.59 -4.90 -6.73
CA ILE A 57 -4.25 -5.33 -7.96
C ILE A 57 -5.23 -6.45 -7.60
N SER A 58 -6.53 -6.14 -7.66
CA SER A 58 -7.61 -7.06 -7.29
C SER A 58 -8.80 -6.88 -8.23
N GLU A 59 -9.27 -7.98 -8.82
CA GLU A 59 -10.53 -8.00 -9.58
C GLU A 59 -11.75 -7.90 -8.67
N GLU A 60 -11.61 -8.26 -7.39
CA GLU A 60 -12.71 -8.20 -6.44
C GLU A 60 -12.94 -6.78 -5.93
N PHE A 61 -11.88 -6.06 -5.55
CA PHE A 61 -11.96 -4.77 -4.85
C PHE A 61 -11.60 -3.56 -5.72
N GLY A 62 -10.90 -3.77 -6.83
CA GLY A 62 -10.39 -2.70 -7.71
C GLY A 62 -11.48 -1.88 -8.39
N ASP A 63 -11.20 -0.60 -8.58
CA ASP A 63 -12.03 0.37 -9.34
C ASP A 63 -13.49 0.50 -8.86
N ASN A 64 -13.81 0.00 -7.66
CA ASN A 64 -15.11 0.12 -7.01
C ASN A 64 -14.96 0.88 -5.67
N PRO A 65 -15.52 2.10 -5.54
CA PRO A 65 -15.33 2.92 -4.33
C PRO A 65 -15.83 2.27 -3.02
N HIS A 66 -16.93 1.51 -3.06
CA HIS A 66 -17.47 0.87 -1.87
C HIS A 66 -16.59 -0.29 -1.41
N LYS A 67 -16.14 -1.12 -2.34
CA LYS A 67 -15.23 -2.23 -2.03
C LYS A 67 -13.83 -1.74 -1.65
N TYR A 68 -13.33 -0.71 -2.33
CA TYR A 68 -12.13 0.00 -1.92
C TYR A 68 -12.20 0.38 -0.43
N ALA A 69 -13.29 1.06 -0.03
CA ALA A 69 -13.47 1.48 1.35
C ALA A 69 -13.58 0.30 2.32
N GLU A 70 -14.22 -0.80 1.92
CA GLU A 70 -14.26 -2.03 2.71
C GLU A 70 -12.86 -2.58 2.99
N LEU A 71 -12.06 -2.79 1.94
CA LEU A 71 -10.71 -3.34 2.05
C LEU A 71 -9.80 -2.41 2.87
N VAL A 72 -9.82 -1.12 2.57
CA VAL A 72 -9.00 -0.12 3.28
C VAL A 72 -9.37 -0.03 4.76
N ASN A 73 -10.66 -0.04 5.11
CA ASN A 73 -11.07 -0.05 6.52
C ASN A 73 -10.61 -1.34 7.22
N TYR A 74 -10.68 -2.48 6.53
CA TYR A 74 -10.20 -3.75 7.07
C TYR A 74 -8.69 -3.73 7.38
N ILE A 75 -7.89 -3.17 6.47
CA ILE A 75 -6.45 -2.99 6.67
C ILE A 75 -6.20 -2.02 7.84
N ARG A 76 -6.89 -0.87 7.87
CA ARG A 76 -6.77 0.13 8.94
C ARG A 76 -7.01 -0.46 10.32
N ASP A 77 -8.01 -1.33 10.46
CA ASP A 77 -8.37 -1.91 11.76
C ASP A 77 -7.34 -2.95 12.25
N LYS A 78 -6.46 -3.46 11.36
CA LYS A 78 -5.40 -4.43 11.69
C LYS A 78 -4.02 -3.82 11.89
N ILE A 79 -3.77 -2.64 11.31
CA ILE A 79 -2.41 -2.13 11.14
C ILE A 79 -2.28 -0.77 11.79
N LYS A 80 -1.27 -0.64 12.66
CA LYS A 80 -0.92 0.65 13.26
C LYS A 80 -0.32 1.58 12.23
N HIS A 81 -0.47 2.88 12.45
CA HIS A 81 0.13 3.91 11.59
C HIS A 81 -0.31 3.80 10.11
N TYR A 82 -1.51 3.24 9.86
CA TYR A 82 -2.08 3.06 8.52
C TYR A 82 -2.02 4.35 7.68
N SER A 83 -2.15 5.53 8.32
CA SER A 83 -2.12 6.82 7.66
C SER A 83 -0.77 7.19 7.00
N LEU A 84 0.30 6.43 7.25
CA LEU A 84 1.60 6.59 6.58
C LEU A 84 1.68 5.83 5.25
N PHE A 85 0.65 5.03 4.93
CA PHE A 85 0.57 4.24 3.71
C PHE A 85 -0.55 4.80 2.82
N GLU A 86 -0.23 5.02 1.55
CA GLU A 86 -1.20 5.40 0.53
C GLU A 86 -1.59 4.16 -0.27
N PHE A 87 -2.88 3.82 -0.29
CA PHE A 87 -3.37 2.61 -0.95
C PHE A 87 -4.05 2.94 -2.27
N HIS A 88 -3.60 2.28 -3.32
CA HIS A 88 -4.22 2.29 -4.63
C HIS A 88 -4.79 0.90 -4.88
N VAL A 89 -6.12 0.76 -4.99
CA VAL A 89 -6.74 -0.55 -5.28
C VAL A 89 -7.38 -0.50 -6.66
N VAL A 90 -6.86 -1.32 -7.57
CA VAL A 90 -7.23 -1.28 -8.99
C VAL A 90 -7.45 -2.67 -9.56
N THR A 91 -8.19 -2.77 -10.65
CA THR A 91 -8.26 -4.03 -11.42
C THR A 91 -6.97 -4.27 -12.20
N LYS A 92 -6.76 -5.49 -12.69
CA LYS A 92 -5.64 -5.81 -13.57
C LYS A 92 -5.65 -4.95 -14.84
N LYS A 93 -6.85 -4.68 -15.39
CA LYS A 93 -7.00 -3.82 -16.56
C LYS A 93 -6.47 -2.41 -16.28
N THR A 94 -6.90 -1.78 -15.20
CA THR A 94 -6.46 -0.43 -14.83
C THR A 94 -4.96 -0.39 -14.53
N TYR A 95 -4.42 -1.45 -13.90
CA TYR A 95 -2.98 -1.58 -13.75
C TYR A 95 -2.24 -1.57 -15.10
N GLU A 96 -2.64 -2.42 -16.04
CA GLU A 96 -1.97 -2.57 -17.34
C GLU A 96 -2.12 -1.32 -18.23
N GLU A 97 -3.28 -0.67 -18.19
CA GLU A 97 -3.59 0.49 -19.04
C GLU A 97 -3.04 1.81 -18.49
N TRP A 98 -2.91 1.95 -17.17
CA TRP A 98 -2.50 3.18 -16.50
C TRP A 98 -1.23 2.99 -15.67
N TYR A 99 -1.32 2.36 -14.50
CA TYR A 99 -0.24 2.36 -13.52
C TYR A 99 1.08 1.80 -14.08
N ARG A 100 1.04 0.73 -14.87
CA ARG A 100 2.24 0.11 -15.47
C ARG A 100 3.04 1.08 -16.36
N LYS A 101 2.41 2.14 -16.87
CA LYS A 101 3.09 3.15 -17.69
C LYS A 101 3.85 4.20 -16.86
N PHE A 102 3.48 4.37 -15.59
CA PHE A 102 4.03 5.42 -14.71
C PHE A 102 4.88 4.86 -13.56
N ILE A 103 4.69 3.58 -13.22
CA ILE A 103 5.54 2.90 -12.25
C ILE A 103 6.82 2.45 -12.95
N ASP A 104 7.90 3.16 -12.66
CA ASP A 104 9.26 2.89 -13.13
C ASP A 104 9.99 1.86 -12.26
N VAL A 105 9.75 1.89 -10.94
CA VAL A 105 10.35 0.96 -9.98
C VAL A 105 9.29 0.49 -8.98
N TYR A 106 9.23 -0.82 -8.74
CA TYR A 106 8.37 -1.42 -7.73
C TYR A 106 9.01 -2.68 -7.13
N ARG A 107 8.50 -3.09 -5.97
CA ARG A 107 8.76 -4.38 -5.33
C ARG A 107 7.44 -5.07 -5.07
N GLU A 108 7.26 -6.28 -5.62
CA GLU A 108 6.16 -7.16 -5.22
C GLU A 108 6.45 -7.69 -3.80
N ILE A 109 5.47 -7.61 -2.91
CA ILE A 109 5.63 -7.95 -1.49
C ILE A 109 4.84 -9.18 -1.10
#